data_AF-A0A1F3YP40-F1
#
_entry.id   AF-A0A1F3YP40-F1
#
_cell.length_a   1.000
_cell.length_b   1.000
_cell.length_c   1.000
_cell.angle_alpha   90.00
_cell.angle_beta   90.00
_cell.angle_gamma   90.00
#
_symmetry.space_group_name_H-M   'P 1'
#
loop_
_entity.id
_entity.type
_entity.pdbx_description
1 polymer ?
#
loop_
_entity_poly.entity_id
_entity_poly.type
_entity_poly.pdbx_seq_one_letter_code
_entity_poly.pdbx_strand_id
1 'polypeptide(L)' 'MKPRITVVSIGVDDLDRAFRFYRDGLGVRTEGIAGKEFEHGAVIVKRVQDTFWGGYAGYFQDPGRHLWEVIWNPQRVAQD' A
#
# COMPACT_ATOMS: atom_id res chain seq x y z
N MET A 1 -16.42 6.35 -21.78
CA MET A 1 -15.31 6.35 -20.79
C MET A 1 -14.25 5.37 -21.29
N LYS A 2 -12.96 5.74 -21.32
CA LYS A 2 -11.88 4.80 -21.73
C LYS A 2 -11.39 4.00 -20.52
N PRO A 3 -11.28 2.65 -20.60
CA PRO A 3 -10.71 1.84 -19.52
C PRO A 3 -9.26 2.26 -19.23
N ARG A 4 -8.90 2.36 -17.94
CA ARG A 4 -7.55 2.70 -17.47
C ARG A 4 -7.27 1.96 -16.16
N ILE A 5 -6.06 1.45 -16.02
CA ILE A 5 -5.52 0.95 -14.76
C ILE A 5 -4.67 2.07 -14.15
N THR A 6 -4.96 2.44 -12.90
CA THR A 6 -4.26 3.53 -12.19
C THR A 6 -3.28 2.98 -11.16
N VAL A 7 -3.60 1.84 -10.53
CA VAL A 7 -2.79 1.21 -9.49
C VAL A 7 -2.82 -0.29 -9.70
N VAL A 8 -1.67 -0.93 -9.45
CA VAL A 8 -1.53 -2.37 -9.32
C VAL A 8 -0.86 -2.62 -7.98
N SER A 9 -1.52 -3.38 -7.09
CA SER A 9 -0.98 -3.77 -5.79
C SER A 9 -0.58 -5.24 -5.85
N ILE A 10 0.69 -5.52 -5.57
CA ILE A 10 1.26 -6.88 -5.62
C ILE A 10 1.85 -7.18 -4.24
N GLY A 11 1.37 -8.25 -3.60
CA GLY A 11 1.95 -8.76 -2.36
C GLY A 11 3.31 -9.42 -2.63
N VAL A 12 4.28 -9.20 -1.73
CA VAL A 12 5.63 -9.76 -1.83
C VAL A 12 6.06 -10.32 -0.48
N ASP A 13 6.80 -11.42 -0.51
CA ASP A 13 7.30 -12.08 0.71
C ASP A 13 8.55 -11.38 1.29
N ASP A 14 9.27 -10.61 0.48
CA ASP A 14 10.48 -9.89 0.84
C ASP A 14 10.47 -8.51 0.15
N LEU A 15 10.23 -7.47 0.95
CA LEU A 15 10.09 -6.10 0.47
C LEU A 15 11.41 -5.53 -0.07
N ASP A 16 12.54 -5.83 0.57
CA ASP A 16 13.86 -5.33 0.15
C ASP A 16 14.27 -5.96 -1.20
N ARG A 17 14.02 -7.26 -1.38
CA ARG A 17 14.25 -7.96 -2.64
C ARG A 17 13.36 -7.41 -3.75
N ALA A 18 12.06 -7.25 -3.48
CA ALA A 18 11.12 -6.70 -4.44
C ALA A 18 11.49 -5.26 -4.85
N PHE A 19 11.83 -4.43 -3.86
CA PHE A 19 12.23 -3.05 -4.10
C PHE A 19 13.43 -2.93 -5.05
N ARG A 20 14.50 -3.72 -4.82
CA ARG A 20 15.65 -3.76 -5.73
C ARG A 20 15.27 -4.26 -7.11
N PHE A 21 14.44 -5.30 -7.19
CA PHE A 21 13.97 -5.82 -8.48
C PHE A 21 13.23 -4.75 -9.30
N TYR A 22 12.28 -4.03 -8.69
CA TYR A 22 11.51 -3.01 -9.41
C TYR A 22 12.32 -1.73 -9.69
N ARG A 23 13.07 -1.23 -8.70
CA ARG A 23 13.85 0.01 -8.85
C ARG A 23 15.07 -0.19 -9.73
N ASP A 24 15.91 -1.17 -9.42
CA ASP A 24 17.21 -1.36 -10.08
C ASP A 24 17.08 -2.24 -11.33
N GLY A 25 16.21 -3.25 -11.28
CA GLY A 25 15.99 -4.16 -12.41
C GLY A 25 15.08 -3.60 -13.49
N LEU A 26 13.95 -3.00 -13.11
CA LEU A 26 12.94 -2.48 -14.05
C LEU A 26 12.94 -0.95 -14.20
N GLY A 27 13.72 -0.22 -13.42
CA GLY A 27 13.81 1.24 -13.52
C GLY A 27 12.57 1.98 -13.02
N VAL A 28 11.74 1.35 -12.19
CA VAL A 28 10.53 1.99 -11.64
C VAL A 28 10.93 3.13 -10.71
N ARG A 29 10.44 4.34 -10.99
CA ARG A 29 10.69 5.51 -10.14
C ARG A 29 9.94 5.41 -8.83
N THR A 30 10.64 5.59 -7.72
CA THR A 30 10.09 5.53 -6.36
C THR A 30 10.92 6.39 -5.41
N GLU A 31 10.28 6.96 -4.40
CA GLU A 31 10.95 7.69 -3.30
C GLU A 31 11.64 6.74 -2.30
N GLY A 32 11.38 5.43 -2.41
CA GLY A 32 11.92 4.43 -1.49
C GLY A 32 10.83 3.67 -0.75
N ILE A 33 11.26 2.85 0.20
CA ILE A 33 10.38 2.16 1.15
C ILE A 33 10.02 3.16 2.26
N ALA A 34 8.74 3.40 2.49
CA ALA A 34 8.27 4.36 3.48
C ALA A 34 8.53 3.94 4.94
N GLY A 35 8.69 2.63 5.19
CA GLY A 35 9.10 2.07 6.47
C GLY A 35 9.51 0.60 6.31
N LYS A 36 10.55 0.18 7.02
CA LYS A 36 11.01 -1.23 7.01
C LYS A 36 10.33 -2.08 8.08
N GLU A 37 9.99 -1.45 9.20
CA GLU A 37 9.26 -2.04 10.33
C GLU A 37 8.48 -0.92 11.04
N PHE A 38 7.37 -1.30 11.65
CA PHE A 38 6.51 -0.53 12.55
C PHE A 38 6.29 -1.35 13.83
N GLU A 39 5.66 -0.78 14.85
CA GLU A 39 5.39 -1.48 16.11
C GLU A 39 4.80 -2.89 15.87
N HIS A 40 5.26 -3.84 16.69
CA HIS A 40 4.81 -5.24 16.68
C HIS A 40 5.11 -6.02 15.39
N GLY A 41 6.06 -5.57 14.55
CA GLY A 41 6.49 -6.30 13.36
C GLY A 41 5.61 -6.09 12.13
N ALA A 42 4.71 -5.11 12.16
CA ALA A 42 3.98 -4.66 10.99
C ALA A 42 4.89 -3.81 10.09
N VAL A 43 4.58 -3.70 8.79
CA VAL A 43 5.34 -2.85 7.85
C VAL A 43 4.37 -1.94 7.09
N ILE A 44 4.56 -0.63 7.14
CA ILE A 44 3.78 0.30 6.31
C ILE A 44 4.26 0.20 4.86
N VAL A 45 3.42 -0.36 3.99
CA VAL A 45 3.69 -0.51 2.55
C VAL A 45 3.35 0.78 1.80
N LYS A 46 2.25 1.42 2.17
CA LYS A 46 1.83 2.71 1.63
C LYS A 46 1.22 3.54 2.74
N ARG A 47 1.80 4.72 2.99
CA ARG A 47 1.25 5.69 3.94
C ARG A 47 -0.19 6.06 3.55
N VAL A 48 -1.00 6.35 4.56
CA VAL A 48 -2.37 6.81 4.37
C VAL A 48 -2.37 8.04 3.46
N GLN A 49 -3.23 8.02 2.44
CA GLN A 49 -3.41 9.10 1.49
C GLN A 49 -4.89 9.30 1.20
N ASP A 50 -5.25 10.52 0.80
CA ASP A 50 -6.59 10.84 0.31
C ASP A 50 -6.95 10.02 -0.93
N THR A 51 -8.20 9.58 -1.00
CA THR A 51 -8.74 8.85 -2.15
C THR A 51 -9.55 9.78 -3.05
N PHE A 52 -9.64 9.46 -4.35
CA PHE A 52 -10.37 10.29 -5.32
C PHE A 52 -11.89 10.34 -5.09
N TRP A 53 -12.43 9.40 -4.31
CA TRP A 53 -13.86 9.30 -4.00
C TRP A 53 -14.22 9.86 -2.61
N GLY A 54 -13.24 10.46 -1.91
CA GLY A 54 -13.41 11.06 -0.58
C GLY A 54 -13.09 10.08 0.55
N GLY A 55 -12.40 10.52 1.60
CA GLY A 55 -11.84 9.64 2.62
C GLY A 55 -10.39 9.23 2.33
N TYR A 56 -9.85 8.28 3.08
CA TYR A 56 -8.42 7.95 3.06
C TYR A 56 -8.15 6.45 3.11
N ALA A 57 -7.07 6.03 2.45
CA ALA A 57 -6.64 4.64 2.41
C ALA A 57 -5.12 4.51 2.55
N GLY A 58 -4.68 3.43 3.20
CA GLY A 58 -3.29 3.05 3.37
C GLY A 58 -3.13 1.54 3.36
N TYR A 59 -1.89 1.08 3.26
CA TYR A 59 -1.58 -0.36 3.21
C TYR A 59 -0.48 -0.69 4.19
N PHE A 60 -0.64 -1.80 4.90
CA PHE A 60 0.38 -2.36 5.76
C PHE A 60 0.44 -3.88 5.61
N GLN A 61 1.58 -4.46 5.93
CA GLN A 61 1.76 -5.90 6.04
C GLN A 61 1.81 -6.27 7.53
N ASP A 62 1.07 -7.31 7.93
CA ASP A 62 1.13 -7.84 9.30
C ASP A 62 2.36 -8.76 9.51
N PRO A 63 2.69 -9.17 10.75
CA PRO A 63 3.83 -10.06 11.00
C PRO A 63 3.74 -11.42 10.30
N GLY A 64 2.53 -11.86 9.93
CA GLY A 64 2.27 -13.07 9.15
C GLY A 64 2.44 -12.89 7.64
N ARG A 65 2.91 -11.71 7.20
CA ARG A 65 3.14 -11.31 5.80
C ARG A 65 1.87 -11.11 4.97
N HIS A 66 0.70 -10.97 5.59
CA HIS A 66 -0.52 -10.64 4.86
C HIS A 66 -0.58 -9.13 4.57
N LEU A 67 -0.86 -8.77 3.31
CA LEU A 67 -1.06 -7.39 2.90
C LEU A 67 -2.50 -6.97 3.19
N TRP A 68 -2.66 -5.93 4.00
CA TRP A 68 -3.93 -5.34 4.37
C TRP A 68 -4.08 -3.96 3.74
N GLU A 69 -5.30 -3.65 3.32
CA GLU A 69 -5.74 -2.29 3.01
C GLU A 69 -6.63 -1.78 4.15
N VAL A 70 -6.29 -0.61 4.68
CA VAL A 70 -7.12 0.09 5.67
C VAL A 70 -7.79 1.26 4.95
N ILE A 71 -9.12 1.27 4.99
CA ILE A 71 -9.94 2.26 4.29
C ILE A 71 -10.88 2.90 5.29
N TRP A 72 -10.91 4.23 5.32
CA TRP A 72 -12.05 4.96 5.86
C TRP A 72 -12.91 5.49 4.73
N ASN A 73 -14.16 5.02 4.66
CA ASN A 73 -15.12 5.43 3.65
C ASN A 73 -16.25 6.26 4.28
N PRO A 74 -16.28 7.60 4.08
CA PRO A 74 -17.31 8.47 4.67
C PRO A 74 -18.73 8.13 4.21
N GLN A 75 -18.90 7.47 3.06
CA GLN A 75 -20.21 7.11 2.52
C GLN A 75 -20.76 5.80 3.08
N ARG A 76 -19.95 5.03 3.81
CA ARG A 76 -20.31 3.74 4.39
C ARG A 76 -20.25 3.72 5.92
N VAL A 77 -20.30 4.90 6.53
CA VAL A 77 -20.48 5.02 7.99
C VAL A 77 -21.83 4.40 8.32
N ALA A 78 -21.82 3.37 9.18
CA ALA A 78 -23.05 2.76 9.67
C ALA A 78 -23.89 3.84 10.36
N GLN A 79 -25.18 3.88 10.04
CA GLN A 79 -26.14 4.65 10.83
C GLN A 79 -26.57 3.73 11.97
N ASP A 80 -26.47 4.23 13.20
CA ASP A 80 -26.90 3.54 14.41
C ASP A 80 -28.41 3.24 14.40
#